data_AF-A0A954U4N9-F1
#
_entry.id   AF-A0A954U4N9-F1
#
_cell.length_a   1.000
_cell.length_b   1.000
_cell.length_c   1.000
_cell.angle_alpha   90.00
_cell.angle_beta   90.00
_cell.angle_gamma   90.00
#
_symmetry.space_group_name_H-M   'P 1'
#
loop_
_entity.id
_entity.type
_entity.pdbx_description
1 polymer ?
#
loop_
_entity_poly.entity_id
_entity_poly.type
_entity_poly.pdbx_seq_one_letter_code
_entity_poly.pdbx_strand_id
1 'polypeptide(L)'
;SDVLKQVPVSRRWLERRVREAIGVSLGEEIRRVRMECAKRLLTETTHSIADVAKHSGFTDIRHIENTFRAHLALSPSEFRQRAIGSPKPIAFPGAMSTR
;
A
#
# COMPACT_ATOMS: atom_id res chain seq x y z
N SER A 1 3.58 11.46 -25.77
CA SER A 1 3.30 10.14 -25.18
C SER A 1 2.36 10.33 -23.97
N ASP A 2 1.05 10.48 -24.04
CA ASP A 2 -0.05 10.05 -24.94
C ASP A 2 -0.60 8.63 -24.71
N VAL A 3 -0.90 8.28 -23.45
CA VAL A 3 -1.60 7.03 -23.09
C VAL A 3 -2.97 7.30 -22.40
N LEU A 4 -3.31 8.55 -22.09
CA LEU A 4 -4.54 8.91 -21.37
C LEU A 4 -5.63 9.58 -22.22
N LYS A 5 -5.43 9.70 -23.54
CA LYS A 5 -6.40 10.34 -24.46
C LYS A 5 -7.26 9.38 -25.30
N GLN A 6 -7.06 8.05 -25.21
CA GLN A 6 -7.63 7.11 -26.20
C GLN A 6 -8.65 6.08 -25.69
N VAL A 7 -9.28 6.27 -24.52
CA VAL A 7 -10.45 5.43 -24.20
C VAL A 7 -11.54 6.24 -23.50
N PRO A 8 -12.64 6.61 -24.19
CA PRO A 8 -13.83 7.16 -23.56
C PRO A 8 -14.64 6.03 -22.91
N VAL A 9 -14.01 5.26 -22.01
CA VAL A 9 -14.72 4.31 -21.17
C VAL A 9 -15.20 5.05 -19.94
N SER A 10 -16.52 5.16 -19.80
CA SER A 10 -17.10 5.73 -18.60
C SER A 10 -16.60 4.94 -17.39
N ARG A 11 -16.31 5.63 -16.28
CA ARG A 11 -15.90 5.01 -15.00
C ARG A 11 -16.80 3.82 -14.65
N ARG A 12 -18.11 3.96 -14.87
CA ARG A 12 -19.13 2.93 -14.67
C ARG A 12 -18.94 1.69 -15.56
N TRP A 13 -18.56 1.86 -16.82
CA TRP A 13 -18.26 0.74 -17.72
C TRP A 13 -17.02 -0.02 -17.26
N LEU A 14 -15.96 0.70 -16.88
CA LEU A 14 -14.73 0.10 -16.37
C LEU A 14 -14.96 -0.64 -15.05
N GLU A 15 -15.66 -0.02 -14.10
CA GLU A 15 -16.06 -0.66 -12.83
C GLU A 15 -16.90 -1.92 -13.06
N ARG A 16 -17.84 -1.88 -14.01
CA ARG A 16 -18.63 -3.07 -14.37
C ARG A 16 -17.75 -4.16 -14.95
N ARG A 17 -16.86 -3.84 -15.90
CA ARG A 17 -15.97 -4.83 -16.53
C ARG A 17 -14.95 -5.42 -15.56
N VAL A 18 -14.40 -4.63 -14.66
CA VAL A 18 -13.50 -5.09 -13.60
C VAL A 18 -14.23 -6.03 -12.65
N ARG A 19 -15.45 -5.70 -12.25
CA ARG A 19 -16.28 -6.57 -11.42
C ARG A 19 -16.68 -7.86 -12.14
N GLU A 20 -16.98 -7.80 -13.44
CA GLU A 20 -17.26 -8.98 -14.26
C GLU A 20 -16.02 -9.88 -14.43
N ALA A 21 -14.82 -9.31 -14.48
CA ALA A 21 -13.57 -10.05 -14.69
C ALA A 21 -12.93 -10.59 -13.39
N ILE A 22 -12.99 -9.83 -12.29
CA ILE A 22 -12.28 -10.11 -11.03
C ILE A 22 -13.27 -10.49 -9.90
N GLY A 23 -14.57 -10.25 -10.08
CA GLY A 23 -15.60 -10.51 -9.07
C GLY A 23 -15.69 -9.48 -7.94
N VAL A 24 -14.72 -8.56 -7.85
CA VAL A 24 -14.68 -7.48 -6.85
C VAL A 24 -14.73 -6.10 -7.50
N SER A 25 -15.10 -5.07 -6.72
CA SER A 25 -15.13 -3.71 -7.24
C SER A 25 -13.71 -3.18 -7.53
N LEU A 26 -13.57 -2.29 -8.52
CA LEU A 26 -12.28 -1.65 -8.83
C LEU A 26 -11.68 -0.92 -7.61
N GLY A 27 -12.53 -0.32 -6.77
CA GLY A 27 -12.09 0.33 -5.53
C GLY A 27 -11.57 -0.65 -4.48
N GLU A 28 -12.10 -1.87 -4.41
CA GLU A 28 -11.54 -2.95 -3.57
C GLU A 28 -10.20 -3.43 -4.10
N GLU A 29 -10.08 -3.63 -5.42
CA GLU A 29 -8.81 -4.09 -5.99
C GLU A 29 -7.70 -3.04 -5.82
N ILE A 30 -8.00 -1.76 -6.01
CA ILE A 30 -7.04 -0.68 -5.73
C ILE A 30 -6.62 -0.73 -4.25
N ARG A 31 -7.57 -0.86 -3.32
CA ARG A 31 -7.27 -0.96 -1.89
C ARG A 31 -6.39 -2.18 -1.58
N ARG A 32 -6.68 -3.33 -2.19
CA ARG A 32 -5.90 -4.56 -2.06
C ARG A 32 -4.46 -4.35 -2.54
N VAL A 33 -4.27 -3.80 -3.73
CA VAL A 33 -2.92 -3.54 -4.28
C VAL A 33 -2.13 -2.56 -3.39
N ARG A 34 -2.77 -1.48 -2.92
CA ARG A 34 -2.15 -0.53 -1.97
C ARG A 34 -1.75 -1.20 -0.67
N MET A 35 -2.60 -2.08 -0.15
CA MET A 35 -2.33 -2.84 1.07
C MET A 35 -1.13 -3.78 0.89
N GLU A 36 -1.05 -4.51 -0.22
CA GLU A 36 0.08 -5.40 -0.51
C GLU A 36 1.40 -4.63 -0.66
N CYS A 37 1.36 -3.47 -1.31
CA CYS A 37 2.51 -2.57 -1.38
C CYS A 37 2.96 -2.10 0.00
N ALA A 38 2.02 -1.67 0.84
CA ALA A 38 2.32 -1.24 2.20
C ALA A 38 2.93 -2.35 3.05
N LYS A 39 2.38 -3.57 3.01
CA LYS A 39 2.94 -4.73 3.71
C LYS A 39 4.40 -4.98 3.32
N ARG A 40 4.69 -4.99 2.02
CA ARG A 40 6.06 -5.16 1.49
C ARG A 40 6.99 -4.07 2.01
N LEU A 41 6.60 -2.80 1.92
CA LEU A 41 7.43 -1.70 2.40
C LEU A 41 7.64 -1.77 3.92
N LEU A 42 6.65 -2.19 4.70
CA LEU A 42 6.78 -2.37 6.15
C LEU A 42 7.76 -3.48 6.52
N THR A 43 7.88 -4.54 5.69
CA THR A 43 8.73 -5.71 5.94
C THR A 43 10.12 -5.59 5.33
N GLU A 44 10.25 -4.91 4.20
CA GLU A 44 11.50 -4.85 3.41
C GLU A 44 12.30 -3.57 3.67
N THR A 45 11.70 -2.54 4.28
CA THR A 45 12.33 -1.24 4.50
C THR A 45 12.16 -0.73 5.93
N THR A 46 12.99 0.23 6.31
CA THR A 46 12.92 0.95 7.60
C THR A 46 12.19 2.29 7.48
N HIS A 47 11.47 2.53 6.37
CA HIS A 47 10.76 3.79 6.13
C HIS A 47 9.79 4.16 7.26
N SER A 48 9.57 5.45 7.47
CA SER A 48 8.53 5.88 8.41
C SER A 48 7.14 5.44 7.92
N ILE A 49 6.16 5.30 8.82
CA ILE A 49 4.78 4.96 8.40
C ILE A 49 4.21 6.04 7.45
N ALA A 50 4.64 7.30 7.61
CA ALA A 50 4.29 8.40 6.72
C ALA A 50 4.82 8.18 5.30
N ASP A 51 6.07 7.76 5.16
CA ASP A 51 6.67 7.45 3.87
C ASP A 51 6.01 6.23 3.25
N VAL A 52 5.73 5.18 4.03
CA VAL A 52 5.01 3.99 3.55
C VAL A 52 3.63 4.37 3.01
N ALA A 53 2.89 5.23 3.71
CA ALA A 53 1.59 5.72 3.25
C ALA A 53 1.71 6.39 1.87
N LYS A 54 2.67 7.32 1.73
CA LYS A 54 2.92 8.04 0.48
C LYS A 54 3.30 7.11 -0.68
N HIS A 55 4.24 6.19 -0.46
CA HIS A 55 4.71 5.28 -1.51
C HIS A 55 3.69 4.21 -1.88
N SER A 56 2.83 3.80 -0.94
CA SER A 56 1.77 2.81 -1.19
C SER A 56 0.51 3.43 -1.79
N GLY A 57 0.47 4.74 -2.00
CA GLY A 57 -0.67 5.45 -2.59
C GLY A 57 -1.82 5.77 -1.61
N PHE A 58 -1.55 5.77 -0.30
CA PHE A 58 -2.46 6.33 0.70
C PHE A 58 -2.31 7.85 0.78
N THR A 59 -3.42 8.53 1.06
CA THR A 59 -3.48 10.00 1.17
C THR A 59 -2.78 10.51 2.42
N ASP A 60 -2.88 9.74 3.51
CA ASP A 60 -2.36 10.11 4.82
C ASP A 60 -2.19 8.86 5.71
N ILE A 61 -1.58 9.09 6.88
CA ILE A 61 -1.31 8.05 7.88
C ILE A 61 -2.60 7.45 8.46
N ARG A 62 -3.64 8.26 8.66
CA ARG A 62 -4.91 7.76 9.25
C ARG A 62 -5.59 6.80 8.28
N HIS A 63 -5.51 7.05 6.98
CA HIS A 63 -6.11 6.18 5.98
C HIS A 63 -5.40 4.81 5.95
N ILE A 64 -4.06 4.77 5.96
CA ILE A 64 -3.35 3.49 6.04
C ILE A 64 -3.65 2.77 7.37
N GLU A 65 -3.69 3.48 8.51
CA GLU A 65 -4.03 2.90 9.82
C GLU A 65 -5.43 2.29 9.86
N ASN A 66 -6.44 3.03 9.39
CA ASN A 66 -7.81 2.55 9.33
C ASN A 66 -7.94 1.35 8.40
N THR A 67 -7.23 1.36 7.27
CA THR A 67 -7.26 0.25 6.31
C THR A 67 -6.58 -0.98 6.91
N PHE A 68 -5.44 -0.84 7.57
CA PHE A 68 -4.74 -1.93 8.25
C PHE A 68 -5.59 -2.53 9.38
N ARG A 69 -6.21 -1.68 10.21
CA ARG A 69 -7.11 -2.15 11.28
C ARG A 69 -8.32 -2.87 10.73
N ALA A 70 -8.95 -2.35 9.68
CA ALA A 70 -10.13 -2.97 9.07
C ALA A 70 -9.83 -4.34 8.44
N HIS A 71 -8.65 -4.53 7.85
CA HIS A 71 -8.32 -5.75 7.10
C HIS A 71 -7.49 -6.77 7.89
N LEU A 72 -6.66 -6.34 8.84
CA LEU A 72 -5.71 -7.20 9.55
C LEU A 72 -5.90 -7.16 11.08
N ALA A 73 -6.80 -6.31 11.59
CA ALA A 73 -6.97 -6.03 13.02
C ALA A 73 -5.66 -5.58 13.72
N LEU A 74 -4.72 -5.03 12.95
CA LEU A 74 -3.42 -4.55 13.41
C LEU A 74 -3.18 -3.16 12.82
N SER A 75 -2.38 -2.34 13.49
CA SER A 75 -1.81 -1.12 12.91
C SER A 75 -0.59 -1.44 12.03
N PRO A 76 -0.18 -0.52 11.13
CA PRO A 76 1.03 -0.68 10.33
C PRO A 76 2.30 -0.90 11.18
N SER A 77 2.37 -0.25 12.34
CA SER A 77 3.49 -0.39 13.29
C SER A 77 3.50 -1.77 13.95
N GLU A 78 2.35 -2.24 14.44
CA GLU A 78 2.21 -3.59 15.02
C GLU A 78 2.49 -4.67 13.98
N PHE A 79 2.03 -4.47 12.73
CA PHE A 79 2.34 -5.37 11.62
C PHE A 79 3.84 -5.47 11.38
N ARG A 80 4.55 -4.33 11.35
CA ARG A 80 6.02 -4.30 11.24
C ARG A 80 6.68 -5.04 12.39
N GLN A 81 6.29 -4.77 13.64
CA GLN A 81 6.87 -5.42 14.81
C GLN A 81 6.67 -6.94 14.78
N ARG A 82 5.46 -7.40 14.41
CA ARG A 82 5.14 -8.82 14.32
C ARG A 82 5.87 -9.52 13.16
N ALA A 83 6.07 -8.82 12.04
CA ALA A 83 6.84 -9.34 10.91
C ALA A 83 8.34 -9.47 11.24
N ILE A 84 8.91 -8.50 11.97
CA ILE A 84 10.32 -8.51 12.41
C ILE A 84 10.58 -9.51 13.55
N GLY A 85 9.54 -9.99 14.24
CA GLY A 85 9.61 -11.13 15.16
C GLY A 85 10.06 -12.45 14.52
N SER A 86 10.19 -12.49 13.18
CA SER A 86 10.95 -13.51 12.44
C SER A 86 12.31 -12.89 12.09
N PRO A 87 13.45 -13.46 12.51
CA PRO A 87 14.73 -12.78 12.40
C PRO A 87 15.12 -12.66 10.93
N LYS A 88 15.15 -11.44 10.41
CA LYS A 88 15.96 -11.12 9.24
C LYS A 88 16.77 -9.85 9.51
N PRO A 89 18.03 -9.97 9.96
CA PRO A 89 18.92 -8.84 10.05
C PRO A 89 19.38 -8.52 8.63
N ILE A 90 18.98 -7.37 8.11
CA ILE A 90 19.72 -6.76 7.00
C ILE A 90 19.96 -5.31 7.39
N ALA A 91 21.14 -5.09 7.96
CA ALA A 91 21.72 -3.77 8.13
C ALA A 91 21.90 -3.15 6.75
N PHE A 92 21.45 -1.91 6.58
CA PHE A 92 21.98 -1.02 5.55
C PHE A 92 22.96 -0.05 6.20
N PRO A 93 24.26 -0.10 5.86
CA PRO A 93 25.21 0.92 6.25
C PRO A 93 24.98 2.14 5.36
N GLY A 94 24.58 3.26 5.96
CA GLY A 94 24.56 4.56 5.28
C GLY A 94 23.24 5.31 5.36
N ALA A 95 23.03 6.03 6.46
CA ALA A 95 22.43 7.35 6.40
C ALA A 95 23.24 8.24 7.32
N MET A 96 24.04 9.09 6.68
CA MET A 96 24.99 10.02 7.26
C MET A 96 24.39 10.87 8.36
N SER A 97 25.20 11.03 9.40
CA SER A 97 25.27 12.25 10.21
C SER A 97 25.33 13.47 9.29
N THR A 98 24.37 14.36 9.42
CA THR A 98 24.57 15.78 9.12
C THR A 98 23.90 16.60 10.21
N ARG A 99 24.77 17.08 11.10
CA ARG A 99 24.80 18.34 11.87
C ARG A 99 23.48 19.05 12.15
#